data_AF-A0A9D8QPB9-F1
#
_entry.id   AF-A0A9D8QPB9-F1
#
_cell.length_a   1.000
_cell.length_b   1.000
_cell.length_c   1.000
_cell.angle_alpha   90.00
_cell.angle_beta   90.00
_cell.angle_gamma   90.00
#
_symmetry.space_group_name_H-M   'P 1'
#
loop_
_entity.id
_entity.type
_entity.pdbx_description
1 polymer ?
#
loop_
_entity_poly.entity_id
_entity_poly.type
_entity_poly.pdbx_seq_one_letter_code
_entity_poly.pdbx_strand_id
1 'polypeptide(L)'
;MSKKSFTLIELLVVIAIIAIIAGMLLPALGSAKSRAQSVQCTSNLKQFGLMSMNYSNDFDDYVISHSLRYALPNRGYDNAATVYSQGGDMRHAPYQVFRELGYAPTWTKSDSSSIFICPSAKLWAPSATESAVYRSLYYGMVYGVTLGMSYATQSDYQSGNKKMAKLSQVKNPAGKAYCGDSIGYAEWGVPFYYIGASTTPSNSNGGIAWSLHANTVNVCNLAGGVYTVKPNGQTNALTDGITSLYSTSDAALRSRFYWGE
;
A
#
# COMPACT_ATOMS: atom_id res chain seq x y z
N MET A 1 59.19 22.72 14.88
CA MET A 1 57.83 22.28 15.27
C MET A 1 57.89 20.81 15.64
N SER A 2 57.67 20.47 16.90
CA SER A 2 57.65 19.07 17.37
C SER A 2 56.41 18.37 16.80
N LYS A 3 56.61 17.33 15.98
CA LYS A 3 55.52 16.45 15.54
C LYS A 3 55.15 15.56 16.72
N LYS A 4 53.91 15.67 17.22
CA LYS A 4 53.37 14.74 18.21
C LYS A 4 53.34 13.33 17.58
N SER A 5 54.09 12.40 18.16
CA SER A 5 54.07 11.00 17.76
C SER A 5 52.76 10.37 18.25
N PHE A 6 51.91 9.94 17.32
CA PHE A 6 50.66 9.24 17.64
C PHE A 6 50.96 7.80 18.04
N THR A 7 50.45 7.35 19.18
CA THR A 7 50.70 6.00 19.68
C THR A 7 49.62 5.03 19.21
N LEU A 8 49.97 3.76 19.07
CA LEU A 8 49.00 2.68 18.76
C LEU A 8 47.90 2.58 19.82
N ILE A 9 48.22 2.89 21.09
CA ILE A 9 47.26 2.84 22.20
C ILE A 9 46.22 3.96 22.06
N GLU A 10 46.62 5.18 21.69
CA GLU A 10 45.69 6.29 21.45
C GLU A 10 44.71 5.96 20.32
N LEU A 11 45.19 5.32 19.23
CA LEU A 11 44.31 4.85 18.17
C LEU A 11 43.31 3.79 18.68
N LEU A 12 43.80 2.85 19.48
CA LEU A 12 43.03 1.70 19.95
C LEU A 12 41.91 2.09 20.92
N VAL A 13 42.17 3.05 21.82
CA VAL A 13 41.15 3.59 22.73
C VAL A 13 40.06 4.33 21.95
N VAL A 14 40.42 5.11 20.93
CA VAL A 14 39.45 5.86 20.13
C VAL A 14 38.53 4.93 19.35
N ILE A 15 39.07 3.89 18.69
CA ILE A 15 38.22 2.92 17.98
C ILE A 15 37.33 2.13 18.95
N ALA A 16 37.80 1.83 20.17
CA ALA A 16 37.01 1.15 21.18
C ALA A 16 35.81 2.01 21.64
N ILE A 17 36.03 3.31 21.87
CA ILE A 17 34.94 4.24 22.23
C ILE A 17 33.94 4.38 21.07
N ILE A 18 34.42 4.53 19.83
CA ILE A 18 33.55 4.60 18.64
C ILE A 18 32.73 3.31 18.51
N ALA A 19 33.33 2.14 18.75
CA ALA A 19 32.64 0.85 18.68
C ALA A 19 31.51 0.73 19.73
N ILE A 20 31.74 1.18 20.97
CA ILE A 20 30.72 1.17 22.03
C ILE A 20 29.54 2.07 21.65
N ILE A 21 29.82 3.30 21.20
CA ILE A 21 28.78 4.27 20.82
C ILE A 21 28.02 3.78 19.58
N ALA A 22 28.73 3.28 18.56
CA ALA A 22 28.11 2.73 17.37
C ALA A 22 27.21 1.51 17.70
N GLY A 23 27.65 0.65 18.62
CA GLY A 23 26.88 -0.51 19.09
C GLY A 23 25.54 -0.12 19.72
N MET A 24 25.47 1.02 20.44
CA MET A 24 24.22 1.53 21.01
C MET A 24 23.36 2.31 19.98
N LEU A 25 23.98 2.95 18.99
CA LEU A 25 23.27 3.77 17.99
C LEU A 25 22.63 2.95 16.87
N LEU A 26 23.22 1.82 16.45
CA LEU A 26 22.72 1.01 15.34
C LEU A 26 21.27 0.49 15.52
N PRO A 27 20.88 -0.08 16.69
CA PRO A 27 19.51 -0.54 16.92
C PRO A 27 18.51 0.62 16.96
N ALA A 28 18.91 1.74 17.57
CA ALA A 28 18.10 2.94 17.69
C ALA A 28 17.84 3.58 16.31
N LEU A 29 18.87 3.64 15.45
CA LEU A 29 18.78 4.18 14.11
C LEU A 29 17.86 3.35 13.21
N GLY A 30 17.91 2.02 13.30
CA GLY A 30 16.99 1.14 12.58
C GLY A 30 15.52 1.40 12.93
N SER A 31 15.23 1.55 14.23
CA SER A 31 13.88 1.87 14.72
C SER A 31 13.42 3.27 14.28
N ALA A 32 14.31 4.27 14.35
CA ALA A 32 14.03 5.64 13.92
C ALA A 32 13.72 5.69 12.41
N LYS A 33 14.50 5.00 11.58
CA LYS A 33 14.28 4.90 10.13
C LYS A 33 12.92 4.28 9.80
N SER A 34 12.55 3.18 10.46
CA SER A 34 11.25 2.53 10.26
C SER A 34 10.07 3.46 10.59
N ARG A 35 10.17 4.22 11.70
CA ARG A 35 9.17 5.24 12.06
C ARG A 35 9.09 6.37 11.04
N ALA A 36 10.23 6.88 10.57
CA ALA A 36 10.27 7.91 9.54
C ALA A 36 9.60 7.45 8.23
N GLN A 37 9.82 6.20 7.82
CA GLN A 37 9.16 5.62 6.65
C GLN A 37 7.64 5.51 6.84
N SER A 38 7.16 5.18 8.04
CA SER A 38 5.72 5.14 8.35
C SER A 38 5.07 6.53 8.34
N VAL A 39 5.77 7.55 8.84
CA VAL A 39 5.32 8.96 8.75
C VAL A 39 5.24 9.40 7.29
N GLN A 40 6.23 9.05 6.48
CA GLN A 40 6.20 9.32 5.04
C GLN A 40 5.02 8.62 4.36
N CYS A 41 4.73 7.35 4.68
CA CYS A 41 3.54 6.65 4.19
C CYS A 41 2.25 7.35 4.54
N THR A 42 2.13 7.87 5.75
CA THR A 42 0.95 8.61 6.20
C THR A 42 0.74 9.87 5.34
N SER A 43 1.82 10.59 5.02
CA SER A 43 1.78 11.75 4.11
C SER A 43 1.39 11.36 2.69
N ASN A 44 1.97 10.28 2.17
CA ASN A 44 1.66 9.73 0.84
C ASN A 44 0.18 9.30 0.74
N LEU A 45 -0.33 8.60 1.74
CA LEU A 45 -1.74 8.18 1.83
C LEU A 45 -2.69 9.37 1.88
N LYS A 46 -2.32 10.45 2.57
CA LYS A 46 -3.12 11.68 2.58
C LYS A 46 -3.17 12.32 1.21
N GLN A 47 -2.04 12.38 0.49
CA GLN A 47 -2.00 12.87 -0.90
C GLN A 47 -2.83 11.98 -1.83
N PHE A 48 -2.78 10.66 -1.64
CA PHE A 48 -3.62 9.72 -2.39
C PHE A 48 -5.11 9.94 -2.12
N GLY A 49 -5.51 10.12 -0.86
CA GLY A 49 -6.89 10.41 -0.48
C GLY A 49 -7.41 11.71 -1.11
N LEU A 50 -6.60 12.76 -1.13
CA LEU A 50 -6.91 14.01 -1.83
C LEU A 50 -7.11 13.79 -3.33
N MET A 51 -6.25 12.98 -3.95
CA MET A 51 -6.37 12.62 -5.37
C MET A 51 -7.67 11.85 -5.66
N SER A 52 -8.05 10.92 -4.78
CA SER A 52 -9.30 10.16 -4.89
C SER A 52 -10.54 11.06 -4.77
N MET A 53 -10.50 12.06 -3.89
CA MET A 53 -11.59 13.05 -3.79
C MET A 53 -11.67 13.95 -5.02
N ASN A 54 -10.53 14.41 -5.55
CA ASN A 54 -10.51 15.17 -6.80
C ASN A 54 -11.06 14.34 -7.96
N TYR A 55 -10.67 13.06 -8.05
CA TYR A 55 -11.23 12.12 -9.02
C TYR A 55 -12.75 12.03 -8.90
N SER A 56 -13.27 11.87 -7.69
CA SER A 56 -14.72 11.78 -7.48
C SER A 56 -15.43 13.06 -7.95
N ASN A 57 -14.85 14.24 -7.72
CA ASN A 57 -15.41 15.50 -8.19
C ASN A 57 -15.46 15.61 -9.73
N ASP A 58 -14.43 15.11 -10.41
CA ASP A 58 -14.31 15.21 -11.87
C ASP A 58 -15.12 14.12 -12.61
N PHE A 59 -15.41 12.99 -11.94
CA PHE A 59 -16.05 11.81 -12.52
C PHE A 59 -17.38 11.47 -11.84
N ASP A 60 -18.36 12.39 -11.88
CA ASP A 60 -19.75 12.16 -11.43
C ASP A 60 -19.90 11.49 -10.05
N ASP A 61 -19.02 11.85 -9.12
CA ASP A 61 -18.96 11.36 -7.74
C ASP A 61 -18.55 9.89 -7.60
N TYR A 62 -18.01 9.26 -8.64
CA TYR A 62 -17.52 7.89 -8.56
C TYR A 62 -16.20 7.79 -7.77
N VAL A 63 -16.13 6.83 -6.85
CA VAL A 63 -14.86 6.51 -6.18
C VAL A 63 -13.91 5.84 -7.18
N ILE A 64 -12.62 6.09 -7.06
CA ILE A 64 -11.66 5.44 -7.97
C ILE A 64 -11.64 3.93 -7.71
N SER A 65 -11.66 3.16 -8.80
CA SER A 65 -11.68 1.72 -8.74
C SER A 65 -10.31 1.15 -8.39
N HIS A 66 -10.30 -0.03 -7.77
CA HIS A 66 -9.11 -0.87 -7.70
C HIS A 66 -8.59 -1.33 -9.08
N SER A 67 -9.41 -1.28 -10.15
CA SER A 67 -9.00 -1.70 -11.51
C SER A 67 -9.20 -0.66 -12.61
N LEU A 68 -8.27 -0.67 -13.57
CA LEU A 68 -8.42 0.01 -14.86
C LEU A 68 -9.62 -0.47 -15.66
N ARG A 69 -9.94 -1.77 -15.62
CA ARG A 69 -11.07 -2.36 -16.34
C ARG A 69 -12.40 -1.71 -15.95
N TYR A 70 -12.54 -1.31 -14.70
CA TYR A 70 -13.77 -0.69 -14.20
C TYR A 70 -13.79 0.82 -14.39
N ALA A 71 -12.63 1.48 -14.29
CA ALA A 71 -12.53 2.92 -14.50
C ALA A 71 -12.64 3.32 -15.99
N LEU A 72 -12.19 2.46 -16.91
CA LEU A 72 -12.10 2.75 -18.34
C LEU A 72 -12.72 1.62 -19.20
N PRO A 73 -14.05 1.42 -19.16
CA PRO A 73 -14.71 0.44 -20.00
C PRO A 73 -14.51 0.78 -21.49
N ASN A 74 -14.36 -0.23 -22.34
CA ASN A 74 -14.19 -0.12 -23.80
C ASN A 74 -12.82 0.38 -24.31
N ARG A 75 -11.82 0.55 -23.44
CA ARG A 75 -10.42 0.83 -23.85
C ARG A 75 -9.59 -0.43 -24.13
N GLY A 76 -10.25 -1.57 -24.35
CA GLY A 76 -9.58 -2.86 -24.55
C GLY A 76 -9.20 -3.58 -23.26
N TYR A 77 -9.53 -3.03 -22.09
CA TYR A 77 -9.31 -3.66 -20.77
C TYR A 77 -10.46 -4.59 -20.32
N ASP A 78 -11.45 -4.82 -21.18
CA ASP A 78 -12.65 -5.61 -20.85
C ASP A 78 -12.40 -7.13 -20.79
N ASN A 79 -11.31 -7.59 -21.40
CA ASN A 79 -10.90 -8.99 -21.48
C ASN A 79 -9.64 -9.23 -20.63
N ALA A 80 -9.61 -10.29 -19.82
CA ALA A 80 -8.43 -10.68 -19.06
C ALA A 80 -7.19 -10.87 -19.95
N ALA A 81 -7.32 -11.50 -21.13
CA ALA A 81 -6.22 -11.75 -22.06
C ALA A 81 -5.60 -10.47 -22.66
N THR A 82 -6.37 -9.41 -22.92
CA THR A 82 -5.82 -8.11 -23.35
C THR A 82 -5.13 -7.38 -22.20
N VAL A 83 -5.59 -7.55 -20.97
CA VAL A 83 -4.87 -7.07 -19.78
C VAL A 83 -3.57 -7.85 -19.59
N TYR A 84 -3.56 -9.16 -19.85
CA TYR A 84 -2.36 -9.99 -19.80
C TYR A 84 -1.34 -9.63 -20.89
N SER A 85 -1.78 -9.38 -22.12
CA SER A 85 -0.89 -8.99 -23.23
C SER A 85 -0.27 -7.61 -23.06
N GLN A 86 -0.86 -6.74 -22.23
CA GLN A 86 -0.28 -5.47 -21.79
C GLN A 86 0.52 -5.59 -20.47
N GLY A 87 0.83 -6.81 -20.02
CA GLY A 87 1.67 -7.02 -18.83
C GLY A 87 0.92 -7.43 -17.57
N GLY A 88 -0.13 -8.22 -17.69
CA GLY A 88 -0.52 -9.20 -16.67
C GLY A 88 -1.46 -8.74 -15.56
N ASP A 89 -1.07 -7.70 -14.84
CA ASP A 89 -1.68 -7.37 -13.54
C ASP A 89 -2.13 -5.91 -13.40
N MET A 90 -2.34 -5.24 -14.54
CA MET A 90 -2.96 -3.91 -14.59
C MET A 90 -4.41 -3.89 -14.06
N ARG A 91 -4.99 -5.08 -13.79
CA ARG A 91 -6.30 -5.24 -13.18
C ARG A 91 -6.40 -4.57 -11.81
N HIS A 92 -5.32 -4.12 -11.19
CA HIS A 92 -5.31 -3.95 -9.74
C HIS A 92 -4.51 -2.76 -9.22
N ALA A 93 -4.20 -1.81 -10.11
CA ALA A 93 -3.25 -0.75 -9.84
C ALA A 93 -3.92 0.64 -9.87
N PRO A 94 -4.28 1.22 -8.71
CA PRO A 94 -4.84 2.58 -8.64
C PRO A 94 -3.95 3.62 -9.32
N TYR A 95 -2.63 3.49 -9.20
CA TYR A 95 -1.67 4.35 -9.90
C TYR A 95 -1.88 4.35 -11.43
N GLN A 96 -2.12 3.19 -12.03
CA GLN A 96 -2.36 3.10 -13.47
C GLN A 96 -3.68 3.78 -13.84
N VAL A 97 -4.70 3.66 -13.00
CA VAL A 97 -5.97 4.38 -13.16
C VAL A 97 -5.73 5.89 -13.15
N PHE A 98 -5.02 6.41 -12.14
CA PHE A 98 -4.66 7.83 -12.07
C PHE A 98 -3.82 8.29 -13.26
N ARG A 99 -2.89 7.45 -13.74
CA ARG A 99 -2.05 7.75 -14.91
C ARG A 99 -2.88 7.87 -16.18
N GLU A 100 -3.70 6.88 -16.49
CA GLU A 100 -4.53 6.87 -17.71
C GLU A 100 -5.56 8.00 -17.72
N LEU A 101 -5.96 8.48 -16.55
CA LEU A 101 -6.90 9.58 -16.37
C LEU A 101 -6.19 10.95 -16.27
N GLY A 102 -4.86 10.97 -16.33
CA GLY A 102 -4.06 12.20 -16.39
C GLY A 102 -3.71 12.83 -15.04
N TYR A 103 -4.03 12.19 -13.91
CA TYR A 103 -3.71 12.66 -12.56
C TYR A 103 -2.28 12.35 -12.12
N ALA A 104 -1.64 11.35 -12.73
CA ALA A 104 -0.27 10.96 -12.43
C ALA A 104 0.58 10.93 -13.71
N PRO A 105 1.85 11.37 -13.65
CA PRO A 105 2.73 11.32 -14.80
C PRO A 105 3.11 9.87 -15.16
N THR A 106 3.51 9.65 -16.40
CA THR A 106 4.17 8.41 -16.80
C THR A 106 5.54 8.33 -16.11
N TRP A 107 5.63 7.46 -15.11
CA TRP A 107 6.88 7.20 -14.41
C TRP A 107 7.93 6.54 -15.32
N THR A 108 9.19 6.94 -15.17
CA THR A 108 10.35 6.43 -15.92
C THR A 108 11.37 5.76 -15.01
N LYS A 109 12.21 4.87 -15.54
CA LYS A 109 13.23 4.12 -14.77
C LYS A 109 14.17 5.02 -13.93
N SER A 110 14.31 6.29 -14.28
CA SER A 110 15.09 7.30 -13.57
C SER A 110 14.40 7.88 -12.32
N ASP A 111 13.08 7.73 -12.17
CA ASP A 111 12.30 8.37 -11.12
C ASP A 111 12.33 7.55 -9.82
N SER A 112 13.36 7.69 -8.99
CA SER A 112 13.60 6.81 -7.84
C SER A 112 12.52 6.81 -6.73
N SER A 113 11.51 7.68 -6.79
CA SER A 113 10.46 7.79 -5.77
C SER A 113 9.10 8.13 -6.36
N SER A 114 8.03 7.60 -5.75
CA SER A 114 6.66 7.96 -6.10
C SER A 114 5.79 7.98 -4.84
N ILE A 115 4.84 8.91 -4.79
CA ILE A 115 3.84 9.00 -3.71
C ILE A 115 2.89 7.80 -3.70
N PHE A 116 2.92 6.95 -4.74
CA PHE A 116 2.17 5.71 -4.82
C PHE A 116 2.94 4.50 -4.25
N ILE A 117 4.09 4.73 -3.60
CA ILE A 117 4.96 3.68 -3.07
C ILE A 117 5.22 3.85 -1.58
N CYS A 118 4.93 2.81 -0.80
CA CYS A 118 5.38 2.67 0.58
C CYS A 118 6.92 2.56 0.64
N PRO A 119 7.63 3.44 1.37
CA PRO A 119 9.09 3.39 1.50
C PRO A 119 9.61 2.13 2.23
N SER A 120 8.74 1.42 2.94
CA SER A 120 9.05 0.17 3.61
C SER A 120 8.68 -1.07 2.79
N ALA A 121 8.03 -0.92 1.63
CA ALA A 121 7.69 -2.05 0.79
C ALA A 121 8.94 -2.77 0.29
N LYS A 122 9.07 -4.05 0.66
CA LYS A 122 10.05 -4.96 0.04
C LYS A 122 9.51 -5.35 -1.32
N LEU A 123 10.11 -4.78 -2.36
CA LEU A 123 9.74 -5.03 -3.74
C LEU A 123 10.21 -6.45 -4.11
N TRP A 124 9.29 -7.32 -4.53
CA TRP A 124 9.52 -8.77 -4.69
C TRP A 124 10.54 -9.18 -5.78
N ALA A 125 11.16 -8.27 -6.53
CA ALA A 125 11.90 -8.63 -7.75
C ALA A 125 13.26 -9.33 -7.50
N PRO A 126 13.44 -10.61 -7.87
CA PRO A 126 14.72 -11.32 -7.79
C PRO A 126 15.52 -11.27 -9.12
N SER A 127 15.15 -10.42 -10.08
CA SER A 127 15.89 -10.27 -11.35
C SER A 127 16.26 -8.80 -11.63
N ALA A 128 17.56 -8.56 -11.73
CA ALA A 128 18.23 -7.26 -11.64
C ALA A 128 18.28 -6.42 -12.93
N THR A 129 17.25 -6.45 -13.78
CA THR A 129 17.27 -5.73 -15.07
C THR A 129 16.39 -4.47 -15.13
N GLU A 130 15.49 -4.27 -14.17
CA GLU A 130 14.66 -3.06 -14.05
C GLU A 130 14.65 -2.54 -12.61
N SER A 131 14.55 -1.23 -12.42
CA SER A 131 14.40 -0.64 -11.09
C SER A 131 13.16 -1.26 -10.42
N ALA A 132 13.30 -1.77 -9.21
CA ALA A 132 12.21 -2.43 -8.50
C ALA A 132 10.96 -1.52 -8.35
N VAL A 133 11.18 -0.20 -8.27
CA VAL A 133 10.16 0.87 -8.24
C VAL A 133 9.25 0.84 -9.49
N TYR A 134 9.83 0.69 -10.68
CA TYR A 134 9.11 0.57 -11.95
C TYR A 134 8.11 -0.59 -11.90
N ARG A 135 8.60 -1.78 -11.51
CA ARG A 135 7.78 -2.99 -11.46
C ARG A 135 6.66 -2.83 -10.43
N SER A 136 6.94 -2.23 -9.28
CA SER A 136 5.93 -2.01 -8.25
C SER A 136 4.85 -1.02 -8.65
N LEU A 137 5.17 0.03 -9.41
CA LEU A 137 4.15 0.92 -9.98
C LEU A 137 3.41 0.25 -11.13
N TYR A 138 4.12 -0.48 -11.99
CA TYR A 138 3.56 -1.16 -13.16
C TYR A 138 2.56 -2.24 -12.77
N TYR A 139 2.88 -3.04 -11.73
CA TYR A 139 2.06 -4.12 -11.19
C TYR A 139 1.14 -3.68 -10.02
N GLY A 140 1.06 -2.38 -9.70
CA GLY A 140 0.09 -1.87 -8.70
C GLY A 140 0.38 -2.23 -7.25
N MET A 141 1.64 -2.45 -6.92
CA MET A 141 2.04 -3.23 -5.75
C MET A 141 2.35 -2.40 -4.49
N VAL A 142 1.58 -1.37 -4.09
CA VAL A 142 2.05 -0.62 -2.91
C VAL A 142 1.08 0.07 -1.96
N TYR A 143 0.01 0.70 -2.44
CA TYR A 143 -1.06 1.17 -1.53
C TYR A 143 -2.34 0.49 -1.95
N GLY A 144 -2.81 -0.42 -1.09
CA GLY A 144 -3.96 -1.22 -1.43
C GLY A 144 -5.24 -0.42 -1.32
N VAL A 145 -6.11 -0.52 -2.31
CA VAL A 145 -7.46 0.05 -2.29
C VAL A 145 -8.44 -1.02 -1.86
N THR A 146 -9.50 -0.62 -1.15
CA THR A 146 -10.51 -1.53 -0.66
C THR A 146 -11.38 -2.04 -1.80
N LEU A 147 -11.33 -3.37 -2.04
CA LEU A 147 -12.11 -4.03 -3.09
C LEU A 147 -13.60 -3.85 -2.86
N GLY A 148 -14.06 -4.08 -1.62
CA GLY A 148 -15.44 -3.86 -1.22
C GLY A 148 -15.92 -2.47 -1.64
N MET A 149 -15.24 -1.41 -1.19
CA MET A 149 -15.64 -0.02 -1.42
C MET A 149 -15.58 0.46 -2.88
N SER A 150 -15.08 -0.34 -3.82
CA SER A 150 -15.08 0.01 -5.25
C SER A 150 -16.47 -0.17 -5.91
N TYR A 151 -17.36 -1.01 -5.40
CA TYR A 151 -18.60 -1.41 -6.09
C TYR A 151 -19.84 -0.77 -5.49
N ALA A 152 -20.84 -0.40 -6.29
CA ALA A 152 -22.05 0.24 -5.79
C ALA A 152 -22.77 -0.54 -4.68
N THR A 153 -22.71 -1.88 -4.74
CA THR A 153 -23.28 -2.77 -3.72
C THR A 153 -22.42 -4.02 -3.54
N GLN A 154 -22.68 -4.75 -2.45
CA GLN A 154 -22.09 -6.07 -2.23
C GLN A 154 -22.44 -7.08 -3.33
N SER A 155 -23.69 -7.07 -3.84
CA SER A 155 -24.12 -8.00 -4.88
C SER A 155 -23.46 -7.71 -6.23
N ASP A 156 -23.19 -6.44 -6.53
CA ASP A 156 -22.47 -6.03 -7.73
C ASP A 156 -21.03 -6.57 -7.74
N TYR A 157 -20.34 -6.55 -6.60
CA TYR A 157 -19.02 -7.18 -6.46
C TYR A 157 -19.07 -8.69 -6.74
N GLN A 158 -19.95 -9.41 -6.03
CA GLN A 158 -20.03 -10.88 -6.11
C GLN A 158 -20.41 -11.39 -7.49
N SER A 159 -21.20 -10.60 -8.23
CA SER A 159 -21.65 -10.92 -9.59
C SER A 159 -20.67 -10.43 -10.67
N GLY A 160 -19.59 -9.74 -10.29
CA GLY A 160 -18.65 -9.12 -11.22
C GLY A 160 -19.26 -7.97 -12.05
N ASN A 161 -20.36 -7.38 -11.57
CA ASN A 161 -21.02 -6.27 -12.23
C ASN A 161 -20.14 -5.01 -12.15
N LYS A 162 -20.01 -4.29 -13.26
CA LYS A 162 -19.12 -3.11 -13.37
C LYS A 162 -19.73 -1.83 -12.75
N LYS A 163 -20.69 -1.95 -11.84
CA LYS A 163 -21.32 -0.81 -11.18
C LYS A 163 -20.42 -0.30 -10.06
N MET A 164 -19.82 0.86 -10.27
CA MET A 164 -18.91 1.52 -9.34
C MET A 164 -19.67 2.28 -8.25
N ALA A 165 -19.11 2.31 -7.04
CA ALA A 165 -19.67 3.10 -5.94
C ALA A 165 -19.52 4.59 -6.20
N LYS A 166 -20.54 5.37 -5.83
CA LYS A 166 -20.41 6.81 -5.68
C LYS A 166 -20.09 7.18 -4.24
N LEU A 167 -19.29 8.21 -4.02
CA LEU A 167 -18.93 8.67 -2.69
C LEU A 167 -20.18 9.10 -1.90
N SER A 168 -21.17 9.72 -2.56
CA SER A 168 -22.49 10.05 -1.99
C SER A 168 -23.32 8.84 -1.54
N GLN A 169 -23.07 7.65 -2.09
CA GLN A 169 -23.76 6.43 -1.69
C GLN A 169 -23.17 5.81 -0.42
N VAL A 170 -21.94 6.20 -0.04
CA VAL A 170 -21.26 5.64 1.12
C VAL A 170 -21.75 6.30 2.40
N LYS A 171 -22.45 5.55 3.24
CA LYS A 171 -22.78 5.97 4.61
C LYS A 171 -21.49 6.09 5.44
N ASN A 172 -21.31 7.24 6.10
CA ASN A 172 -20.17 7.55 6.99
C ASN A 172 -18.78 7.33 6.31
N PRO A 173 -18.43 8.11 5.27
CA PRO A 173 -17.17 7.92 4.54
C PRO A 173 -15.92 8.10 5.42
N ALA A 174 -15.99 8.92 6.48
CA ALA A 174 -14.90 9.08 7.44
C ALA A 174 -14.62 7.80 8.27
N GLY A 175 -15.63 6.95 8.46
CA GLY A 175 -15.50 5.66 9.12
C GLY A 175 -15.09 4.52 8.19
N LYS A 176 -15.06 4.73 6.87
CA LYS A 176 -14.81 3.69 5.87
C LYS A 176 -13.39 3.76 5.34
N ALA A 177 -12.67 2.65 5.47
CA ALA A 177 -11.33 2.48 4.93
C ALA A 177 -11.37 2.46 3.41
N TYR A 178 -10.49 3.23 2.79
CA TYR A 178 -10.41 3.35 1.35
C TYR A 178 -9.12 2.79 0.78
N CYS A 179 -7.98 3.22 1.32
CA CYS A 179 -6.68 2.70 0.93
C CYS A 179 -5.72 2.64 2.11
N GLY A 180 -4.58 1.99 1.96
CA GLY A 180 -3.60 1.90 3.04
C GLY A 180 -2.31 1.23 2.64
N ASP A 181 -1.32 1.34 3.52
CA ASP A 181 0.02 0.78 3.34
C ASP A 181 0.06 -0.70 3.72
N SER A 182 -0.71 -1.49 2.99
CA SER A 182 -0.88 -2.92 3.25
C SER A 182 -0.53 -3.79 2.05
N ILE A 183 0.12 -4.93 2.30
CA ILE A 183 0.36 -5.99 1.29
C ILE A 183 -0.77 -6.99 1.39
N GLY A 184 -1.43 -7.30 0.29
CA GLY A 184 -2.43 -8.36 0.17
C GLY A 184 -1.85 -9.76 -0.03
N TYR A 185 -2.75 -10.73 -0.20
CA TYR A 185 -2.41 -12.14 -0.46
C TYR A 185 -1.59 -12.31 -1.74
N ALA A 186 -0.75 -13.35 -1.81
CA ALA A 186 -0.09 -13.75 -3.04
C ALA A 186 -0.91 -14.83 -3.74
N GLU A 187 -1.74 -14.47 -4.72
CA GLU A 187 -2.23 -15.48 -5.67
C GLU A 187 -1.12 -15.75 -6.68
N TRP A 188 -0.90 -17.03 -7.04
CA TRP A 188 0.04 -17.42 -8.10
C TRP A 188 1.50 -16.96 -7.86
N GLY A 189 1.88 -16.67 -6.61
CA GLY A 189 3.22 -16.23 -6.25
C GLY A 189 3.50 -14.73 -6.43
N VAL A 190 2.49 -13.91 -6.75
CA VAL A 190 2.61 -12.44 -6.85
C VAL A 190 1.81 -11.73 -5.75
N PRO A 191 2.43 -10.90 -4.89
CA PRO A 191 1.68 -10.16 -3.87
C PRO A 191 0.72 -9.14 -4.49
N PHE A 192 -0.58 -9.28 -4.22
CA PHE A 192 -1.58 -8.24 -4.50
C PHE A 192 -1.58 -7.22 -3.38
N TYR A 193 -2.13 -6.03 -3.60
CA TYR A 193 -2.19 -4.98 -2.57
C TYR A 193 -3.65 -4.50 -2.53
N TYR A 194 -4.52 -5.24 -1.85
CA TYR A 194 -5.83 -4.73 -1.47
C TYR A 194 -5.98 -4.76 0.02
N ILE A 195 -6.97 -4.00 0.47
CA ILE A 195 -7.46 -4.03 1.83
C ILE A 195 -8.88 -4.60 1.78
N GLY A 196 -9.18 -5.60 2.60
CA GLY A 196 -10.49 -6.26 2.60
C GLY A 196 -10.84 -6.83 1.22
N ALA A 197 -10.14 -7.87 0.78
CA ALA A 197 -10.27 -8.46 -0.55
C ALA A 197 -11.59 -9.24 -0.79
N SER A 198 -12.56 -9.09 0.10
CA SER A 198 -13.87 -9.74 0.09
C SER A 198 -14.94 -8.71 0.45
N THR A 199 -16.23 -9.04 0.31
CA THR A 199 -17.32 -8.24 0.91
C THR A 199 -17.67 -8.71 2.31
N THR A 200 -17.18 -9.88 2.70
CA THR A 200 -17.36 -10.43 4.03
C THR A 200 -15.99 -10.61 4.68
N PRO A 201 -15.88 -10.38 5.99
CA PRO A 201 -14.62 -10.63 6.68
C PRO A 201 -14.55 -12.14 6.98
N SER A 202 -14.14 -12.91 5.97
CA SER A 202 -13.84 -14.34 6.07
C SER A 202 -12.32 -14.56 6.15
N ASN A 203 -11.93 -15.67 6.77
CA ASN A 203 -10.54 -16.11 6.85
C ASN A 203 -10.02 -16.70 5.52
N SER A 204 -10.91 -17.10 4.62
CA SER A 204 -10.60 -17.84 3.40
C SER A 204 -10.18 -16.98 2.20
N ASN A 205 -10.59 -15.71 2.13
CA ASN A 205 -10.34 -14.82 0.98
C ASN A 205 -9.50 -13.57 1.31
N GLY A 206 -8.76 -13.56 2.43
CA GLY A 206 -7.66 -12.62 2.61
C GLY A 206 -7.91 -11.39 3.50
N GLY A 207 -8.12 -11.62 4.79
CA GLY A 207 -7.81 -10.65 5.87
C GLY A 207 -8.40 -9.23 5.75
N ILE A 208 -8.13 -8.37 6.73
CA ILE A 208 -8.46 -6.93 6.62
C ILE A 208 -7.31 -6.18 5.95
N ALA A 209 -6.10 -6.33 6.48
CA ALA A 209 -4.88 -5.71 6.01
C ALA A 209 -3.67 -6.44 6.63
N TRP A 210 -2.52 -6.45 5.98
CA TRP A 210 -1.23 -6.89 6.51
C TRP A 210 -0.31 -5.70 6.80
N SER A 211 0.48 -5.80 7.86
CA SER A 211 1.41 -4.76 8.30
C SER A 211 2.66 -4.68 7.41
N LEU A 212 2.93 -3.48 6.88
CA LEU A 212 4.20 -3.12 6.21
C LEU A 212 5.20 -2.47 7.14
N HIS A 213 4.73 -1.73 8.14
CA HIS A 213 5.59 -1.06 9.10
C HIS A 213 5.82 -1.95 10.31
N ALA A 214 6.41 -1.40 11.39
CA ALA A 214 6.61 -2.09 12.66
C ALA A 214 5.27 -2.52 13.28
N ASN A 215 4.63 -3.54 12.72
CA ASN A 215 3.39 -4.13 13.18
C ASN A 215 2.22 -3.13 13.22
N THR A 216 2.14 -2.28 12.19
CA THR A 216 1.13 -1.25 11.99
C THR A 216 0.74 -1.13 10.53
N VAL A 217 -0.50 -0.70 10.29
CA VAL A 217 -1.03 -0.32 8.98
C VAL A 217 -1.63 1.07 9.08
N ASN A 218 -1.19 2.00 8.25
CA ASN A 218 -1.84 3.26 8.02
C ASN A 218 -2.93 3.10 6.94
N VAL A 219 -4.11 3.61 7.23
CA VAL A 219 -5.29 3.51 6.39
C VAL A 219 -5.82 4.92 6.15
N CYS A 220 -6.00 5.29 4.90
CA CYS A 220 -6.79 6.45 4.49
C CYS A 220 -8.26 6.05 4.37
N ASN A 221 -9.16 6.84 4.95
CA ASN A 221 -10.59 6.70 4.77
C ASN A 221 -11.07 7.39 3.47
N LEU A 222 -12.33 7.15 3.11
CA LEU A 222 -12.97 7.77 1.94
C LEU A 222 -13.12 9.29 2.04
N ALA A 223 -13.03 9.87 3.25
CA ALA A 223 -13.03 11.31 3.48
C ALA A 223 -11.62 11.95 3.47
N GLY A 224 -10.57 11.18 3.13
CA GLY A 224 -9.18 11.67 3.06
C GLY A 224 -8.43 11.76 4.40
N GLY A 225 -9.05 11.34 5.50
CA GLY A 225 -8.40 11.22 6.80
C GLY A 225 -7.56 9.94 6.90
N VAL A 226 -6.38 10.03 7.50
CA VAL A 226 -5.47 8.87 7.67
C VAL A 226 -5.40 8.49 9.14
N TYR A 227 -5.51 7.19 9.44
CA TYR A 227 -5.41 6.64 10.77
C TYR A 227 -4.55 5.37 10.79
N THR A 228 -3.88 5.12 11.90
CA THR A 228 -3.04 3.94 12.09
C THR A 228 -3.79 2.86 12.85
N VAL A 229 -3.68 1.63 12.37
CA VAL A 229 -4.32 0.42 12.88
C VAL A 229 -3.22 -0.55 13.34
N LYS A 230 -3.38 -1.13 14.55
CA LYS A 230 -2.40 -2.02 15.20
C LYS A 230 -2.97 -3.41 15.40
N PRO A 231 -2.46 -4.46 14.72
CA PRO A 231 -3.00 -5.82 14.88
C PRO A 231 -2.96 -6.41 16.30
N ASN A 232 -4.00 -7.17 16.64
CA ASN A 232 -4.10 -7.93 17.89
C ASN A 232 -3.51 -9.32 17.64
N GLY A 233 -2.22 -9.51 17.98
CA GLY A 233 -1.44 -10.72 17.67
C GLY A 233 -1.01 -10.75 16.19
N GLN A 234 0.29 -10.62 15.91
CA GLN A 234 0.76 -10.33 14.55
C GLN A 234 2.11 -10.96 14.19
N THR A 235 2.15 -11.55 13.01
CA THR A 235 3.29 -11.63 12.10
C THR A 235 3.41 -10.34 11.24
N ASN A 236 4.60 -10.05 10.73
CA ASN A 236 4.93 -8.89 9.90
C ASN A 236 5.16 -9.35 8.46
N ALA A 237 4.48 -8.74 7.47
CA ALA A 237 4.58 -9.20 6.08
C ALA A 237 5.99 -9.04 5.48
N LEU A 238 6.83 -8.17 6.06
CA LEU A 238 8.22 -7.99 5.64
C LEU A 238 9.18 -9.02 6.24
N THR A 239 8.85 -9.67 7.35
CA THR A 239 9.77 -10.60 8.05
C THR A 239 9.28 -12.03 8.11
N ASP A 240 7.97 -12.25 8.08
CA ASP A 240 7.36 -13.54 8.46
C ASP A 240 6.63 -14.24 7.29
N GLY A 241 6.82 -13.74 6.07
CA GLY A 241 6.13 -14.23 4.87
C GLY A 241 4.66 -13.79 4.78
N ILE A 242 4.05 -13.99 3.60
CA ILE A 242 2.66 -13.56 3.32
C ILE A 242 1.70 -14.60 3.91
N THR A 243 1.40 -14.49 5.21
CA THR A 243 0.32 -15.24 5.86
C THR A 243 -0.77 -14.26 6.33
N SER A 244 -2.05 -14.62 6.21
CA SER A 244 -3.19 -13.73 6.50
C SER A 244 -3.18 -13.26 7.95
N LEU A 245 -3.16 -11.94 8.19
CA LEU A 245 -2.67 -11.43 9.48
C LEU A 245 -3.59 -10.55 10.29
N TYR A 246 -4.78 -10.27 9.80
CA TYR A 246 -5.71 -9.41 10.53
C TYR A 246 -7.12 -9.95 10.42
N SER A 247 -7.32 -11.13 11.01
CA SER A 247 -8.63 -11.60 11.41
C SER A 247 -8.93 -11.02 12.79
N THR A 248 -9.42 -9.79 12.86
CA THR A 248 -9.97 -9.28 14.12
C THR A 248 -11.37 -9.87 14.34
N SER A 249 -11.71 -10.23 15.57
CA SER A 249 -13.10 -10.49 15.98
C SER A 249 -13.88 -9.18 16.19
N ASP A 250 -13.20 -8.03 16.19
CA ASP A 250 -13.81 -6.71 16.31
C ASP A 250 -14.68 -6.38 15.09
N ALA A 251 -15.99 -6.52 15.27
CA ALA A 251 -16.99 -6.24 14.26
C ALA A 251 -17.00 -4.76 13.82
N ALA A 252 -16.68 -3.82 14.73
CA ALA A 252 -16.64 -2.40 14.44
C ALA A 252 -15.42 -2.00 13.60
N LEU A 253 -14.28 -2.69 13.78
CA LEU A 253 -13.13 -2.51 12.89
C LEU A 253 -13.40 -3.15 11.52
N ARG A 254 -14.00 -4.35 11.50
CA ARG A 254 -14.40 -5.03 10.25
C ARG A 254 -15.32 -4.16 9.41
N SER A 255 -16.37 -3.59 9.99
CA SER A 255 -17.37 -2.80 9.26
C SER A 255 -16.80 -1.57 8.52
N ARG A 256 -15.60 -1.11 8.89
CA ARG A 256 -14.90 -0.02 8.18
C ARG A 256 -14.46 -0.42 6.78
N PHE A 257 -14.20 -1.69 6.50
CA PHE A 257 -13.61 -2.17 5.25
C PHE A 257 -14.62 -2.79 4.29
N TYR A 258 -15.89 -2.92 4.69
CA TYR A 258 -16.93 -3.62 3.92
C TYR A 258 -18.22 -2.80 3.84
N TRP A 259 -19.06 -3.15 2.86
CA TRP A 259 -20.43 -2.67 2.78
C TRP A 259 -21.20 -3.21 3.99
N GLY A 260 -21.53 -2.33 4.92
CA GLY A 260 -22.24 -2.63 6.15
C GLY A 260 -22.77 -1.33 6.72
N GLU A 261 -24.01 -1.38 7.23
CA GLU A 261 -24.67 -0.25 7.90
C GLU A 261 -23.92 0.23 9.14
#